data_AF-A0A7C3SDF2-F1
#
_entry.id   AF-A0A7C3SDF2-F1
#
_cell.length_a   1.000
_cell.length_b   1.000
_cell.length_c   1.000
_cell.angle_alpha   90.00
_cell.angle_beta   90.00
_cell.angle_gamma   90.00
#
_symmetry.space_group_name_H-M   'P 1'
#
loop_
_entity.id
_entity.type
_entity.pdbx_description
1 polymer ?
#
loop_
_entity_poly.entity_id
_entity_poly.type
_entity_poly.pdbx_seq_one_letter_code
_entity_poly.pdbx_strand_id
1 'polypeptide(L)'
;MKYAYYPGCIAKTSGKELDASTRIVAEKMGIQLIDFPEFSCCGGAVIDEADAALNIALNARNLAIAESKQLPMLTVCSTCQGMLSRANKVLRENKEMSTKIANILQKIGVQYNGGTEVKHLLQVIVDDYGLGRLKELVTYPLKGLKIAPFYGCHLLRPADVVRFDDPWNPRSLEDLISALGAEPIWFKGRIECCGFPLLFIKESTANKMAGSVLEEAVEGGADL
;
A
#
# COMPACT_ATOMS: atom_id res chain seq x y z
N MET A 1 9.14 -7.93 14.87
CA MET A 1 8.38 -8.56 13.76
C MET A 1 9.26 -8.58 12.51
N LYS A 2 9.02 -9.46 11.53
CA LYS A 2 9.86 -9.58 10.32
C LYS A 2 8.98 -9.68 9.08
N TYR A 3 9.27 -8.85 8.07
CA TYR A 3 8.50 -8.81 6.82
C TYR A 3 9.44 -8.88 5.61
N ALA A 4 8.96 -9.51 4.54
CA ALA A 4 9.53 -9.33 3.21
C ALA A 4 9.15 -7.93 2.72
N TYR A 5 10.12 -7.04 2.65
CA TYR A 5 9.85 -5.63 2.37
C TYR A 5 9.81 -5.37 0.86
N TYR A 6 8.63 -4.99 0.40
CA TYR A 6 8.33 -4.65 -0.98
C TYR A 6 8.16 -3.12 -1.10
N PRO A 7 9.24 -2.35 -1.36
CA PRO A 7 9.16 -0.89 -1.48
C PRO A 7 8.43 -0.42 -2.75
N GLY A 8 8.23 -1.30 -3.73
CA GLY A 8 7.73 -0.92 -5.05
C GLY A 8 8.75 -0.11 -5.87
N CYS A 9 8.28 0.52 -6.95
CA CYS A 9 9.14 1.27 -7.86
C CYS A 9 9.40 2.71 -7.39
N ILE A 10 8.34 3.43 -6.98
CA ILE A 10 8.44 4.86 -6.63
C ILE A 10 9.37 5.11 -5.44
N ALA A 11 9.25 4.32 -4.38
CA ALA A 11 10.11 4.46 -3.20
C ALA A 11 11.59 4.16 -3.50
N LYS A 12 11.90 3.43 -4.59
CA LYS A 12 13.27 3.18 -5.05
C LYS A 12 13.79 4.27 -5.99
N THR A 13 12.92 5.08 -6.60
CA THR A 13 13.28 6.00 -7.68
C THR A 13 12.95 7.46 -7.37
N SER A 14 11.71 7.90 -7.61
CA SER A 14 11.30 9.30 -7.54
C SER A 14 10.85 9.75 -6.15
N GLY A 15 10.55 8.82 -5.23
CA GLY A 15 10.17 9.10 -3.84
C GLY A 15 11.06 8.38 -2.83
N LYS A 16 12.38 8.57 -2.94
CA LYS A 16 13.39 7.83 -2.12
C LYS A 16 13.23 8.05 -0.62
N GLU A 17 12.71 9.20 -0.24
CA GLU A 17 12.37 9.56 1.13
C GLU A 17 11.36 8.60 1.75
N LEU A 18 10.48 7.99 0.96
CA LEU A 18 9.53 6.98 1.45
C LEU A 18 10.27 5.74 1.97
N ASP A 19 11.26 5.24 1.23
CA ASP A 19 12.06 4.09 1.63
C ASP A 19 12.92 4.40 2.85
N ALA A 20 13.63 5.54 2.81
CA ALA A 20 14.50 5.98 3.90
C ALA A 20 13.72 6.15 5.21
N SER A 21 12.59 6.86 5.17
CA SER A 21 11.75 7.10 6.35
C SER A 21 11.16 5.80 6.89
N THR A 22 10.71 4.91 6.01
CA THR A 22 10.15 3.60 6.39
C THR A 22 11.16 2.75 7.13
N ARG A 23 12.40 2.68 6.66
CA ARG A 23 13.45 1.90 7.32
C ARG A 23 13.78 2.44 8.70
N ILE A 24 13.89 3.76 8.85
CA ILE A 24 14.15 4.41 10.14
C ILE A 24 13.01 4.14 11.13
N VAL A 25 11.77 4.30 10.69
CA VAL A 25 10.59 4.05 11.52
C VAL A 25 10.49 2.57 11.90
N ALA A 26 10.70 1.66 10.94
CA ALA A 26 10.69 0.22 11.19
C ALA A 26 11.76 -0.21 12.20
N GLU A 27 12.99 0.31 12.09
CA GLU A 27 14.07 0.05 13.04
C GLU A 27 13.68 0.49 14.46
N LYS A 28 13.15 1.72 14.61
CA LYS A 28 12.66 2.23 15.90
C LYS A 28 11.54 1.39 16.49
N MET A 29 10.67 0.82 15.65
CA MET A 29 9.60 -0.08 16.05
C MET A 29 10.08 -1.53 16.29
N GLY A 30 11.34 -1.87 16.04
CA GLY A 30 11.83 -3.24 16.11
C GLY A 30 11.23 -4.17 15.04
N ILE A 31 10.89 -3.60 13.88
CA ILE A 31 10.43 -4.31 12.69
C ILE A 31 11.64 -4.54 11.77
N GLN A 32 11.93 -5.81 11.49
CA GLN A 32 12.96 -6.20 10.54
C GLN A 32 12.39 -6.24 9.12
N LEU A 33 12.91 -5.36 8.26
CA LEU A 33 12.59 -5.32 6.84
C LEU A 33 13.64 -6.14 6.07
N ILE A 34 13.19 -7.18 5.37
CA ILE A 34 14.06 -8.07 4.60
C ILE A 34 13.93 -7.76 3.12
N ASP A 35 15.04 -7.34 2.53
CA ASP A 35 15.11 -6.98 1.13
C ASP A 35 15.24 -8.20 0.23
N PHE A 36 14.51 -8.16 -0.89
CA PHE A 36 14.65 -9.11 -1.99
C PHE A 36 14.90 -8.32 -3.27
N PRO A 37 16.16 -8.29 -3.78
CA PRO A 37 16.48 -7.58 -5.02
C PRO A 37 15.73 -8.15 -6.23
N GLU A 38 15.24 -9.39 -6.12
CA GLU A 38 14.50 -10.08 -7.16
C GLU A 38 13.11 -9.47 -7.40
N PHE A 39 12.53 -8.72 -6.44
CA PHE A 39 11.21 -8.12 -6.62
C PHE A 39 11.14 -7.22 -7.87
N SER A 40 10.11 -7.47 -8.70
CA SER A 40 9.78 -6.65 -9.87
C SER A 40 8.56 -5.76 -9.61
N CYS A 41 8.25 -4.85 -10.54
CA CYS A 41 7.05 -4.00 -10.49
C CYS A 41 5.76 -4.81 -10.30
N CYS A 42 4.77 -4.24 -9.59
CA CYS A 42 3.45 -4.80 -9.38
C CYS A 42 2.48 -4.56 -10.55
N GLY A 43 2.92 -3.85 -11.59
CA GLY A 43 2.14 -3.51 -12.78
C GLY A 43 1.33 -2.22 -12.67
N GLY A 44 1.37 -1.53 -11.52
CA GLY A 44 0.89 -0.15 -11.36
C GLY A 44 -0.60 0.07 -11.63
N ALA A 45 -1.42 -0.98 -11.59
CA ALA A 45 -2.83 -0.96 -12.03
C ALA A 45 -3.03 -0.50 -13.49
N VAL A 46 -2.03 -0.74 -14.36
CA VAL A 46 -2.09 -0.46 -15.80
C VAL A 46 -1.99 -1.75 -16.62
N ILE A 47 -1.10 -2.68 -16.21
CA ILE A 47 -0.89 -3.93 -16.97
C ILE A 47 -2.15 -4.78 -17.01
N ASP A 48 -2.96 -4.78 -15.94
CA ASP A 48 -4.20 -5.56 -15.85
C ASP A 48 -5.29 -5.08 -16.81
N GLU A 49 -5.25 -3.82 -17.25
CA GLU A 49 -6.15 -3.32 -18.30
C GLU A 49 -5.84 -3.93 -19.67
N ALA A 50 -4.56 -4.26 -19.93
CA ALA A 50 -4.10 -4.84 -21.19
C ALA A 50 -4.09 -6.38 -21.17
N ASP A 51 -3.56 -6.98 -20.09
CA ASP A 51 -3.48 -8.43 -19.90
C ASP A 51 -3.53 -8.80 -18.41
N ALA A 52 -4.71 -9.24 -17.99
CA ALA A 52 -4.96 -9.66 -16.61
C ALA A 52 -4.11 -10.88 -16.19
N ALA A 53 -3.85 -11.83 -17.10
CA ALA A 53 -3.05 -13.02 -16.78
C ALA A 53 -1.57 -12.66 -16.61
N LEU A 54 -1.05 -11.73 -17.42
CA LEU A 54 0.29 -11.19 -17.24
C LEU A 54 0.43 -10.47 -15.91
N ASN A 55 -0.52 -9.59 -15.54
CA ASN A 55 -0.50 -8.90 -14.26
C ASN A 55 -0.48 -9.88 -13.08
N ILE A 56 -1.33 -10.92 -13.12
CA ILE A 56 -1.37 -11.94 -12.07
C ILE A 56 -0.07 -12.74 -12.04
N ALA A 57 0.52 -13.12 -13.18
CA ALA A 57 1.78 -13.85 -13.23
C ALA A 57 2.93 -13.04 -12.60
N LEU A 58 3.02 -11.75 -12.92
CA LEU A 58 4.04 -10.84 -12.36
C LEU A 58 3.92 -10.75 -10.83
N ASN A 59 2.70 -10.52 -10.34
CA ASN A 59 2.45 -10.41 -8.91
C ASN A 59 2.60 -11.76 -8.18
N ALA A 60 2.19 -12.88 -8.79
CA ALA A 60 2.41 -14.23 -8.26
C ALA A 60 3.90 -14.52 -8.06
N ARG A 61 4.75 -14.12 -9.01
CA ARG A 61 6.21 -14.26 -8.91
C ARG A 61 6.78 -13.44 -7.75
N ASN A 62 6.28 -12.21 -7.52
CA ASN A 62 6.66 -11.42 -6.35
C ASN A 62 6.20 -12.09 -5.04
N LEU A 63 4.95 -12.54 -4.97
CA LEU A 63 4.39 -13.21 -3.79
C LEU A 63 5.13 -14.52 -3.46
N ALA A 64 5.56 -15.27 -4.47
CA ALA A 64 6.34 -16.50 -4.33
C ALA A 64 7.68 -16.28 -3.63
N ILE A 65 8.34 -15.14 -3.89
CA ILE A 65 9.62 -14.81 -3.24
C ILE A 65 9.41 -14.71 -1.73
N ALA A 66 8.38 -13.98 -1.29
CA ALA A 66 8.03 -13.88 0.13
C ALA A 66 7.56 -15.23 0.72
N GLU A 67 6.75 -15.99 -0.03
CA GLU A 67 6.25 -17.31 0.38
C GLU A 67 7.40 -18.29 0.63
N SER A 68 8.41 -18.30 -0.25
CA SER A 68 9.59 -19.16 -0.13
C SER A 68 10.40 -18.93 1.14
N LYS A 69 10.24 -17.75 1.76
CA LYS A 69 10.88 -17.37 3.02
C LYS A 69 9.93 -17.41 4.22
N GLN A 70 8.67 -17.79 4.00
CA GLN A 70 7.63 -17.84 5.02
C GLN A 70 7.48 -16.49 5.75
N LEU A 71 7.60 -15.39 4.99
CA LEU A 71 7.46 -14.04 5.51
C LEU A 71 6.18 -13.38 4.97
N PRO A 72 5.40 -12.69 5.81
CA PRO A 72 4.40 -11.76 5.30
C PRO A 72 5.11 -10.63 4.55
N MET A 73 4.43 -10.07 3.55
CA MET A 73 4.95 -8.97 2.75
C MET A 73 4.48 -7.63 3.30
N LEU A 74 5.39 -6.66 3.41
CA LEU A 74 5.10 -5.28 3.82
C LEU A 74 5.39 -4.34 2.65
N THR A 75 4.45 -3.44 2.33
CA THR A 75 4.67 -2.37 1.36
C THR A 75 4.24 -1.01 1.90
N VAL A 76 4.74 0.07 1.31
CA VAL A 76 4.41 1.46 1.63
C VAL A 76 3.61 2.14 0.51
N CYS A 77 3.20 1.36 -0.49
CA CYS A 77 2.43 1.84 -1.63
C CYS A 77 1.09 1.12 -1.67
N SER A 78 0.01 1.88 -1.55
CA SER A 78 -1.36 1.36 -1.61
C SER A 78 -1.64 0.62 -2.92
N THR A 79 -1.17 1.13 -4.07
CA THR A 79 -1.30 0.42 -5.37
C THR A 79 -0.58 -0.92 -5.36
N CYS A 80 0.62 -0.99 -4.76
CA CYS A 80 1.34 -2.26 -4.65
C CYS A 80 0.55 -3.26 -3.79
N GLN A 81 0.03 -2.83 -2.64
CA GLN A 81 -0.81 -3.67 -1.79
C GLN A 81 -2.04 -4.16 -2.58
N GLY A 82 -2.76 -3.26 -3.25
CA GLY A 82 -3.94 -3.60 -4.03
C GLY A 82 -3.67 -4.64 -5.12
N MET A 83 -2.61 -4.45 -5.92
CA MET A 83 -2.27 -5.37 -7.01
C MET A 83 -1.82 -6.74 -6.51
N LEU A 84 -0.95 -6.77 -5.50
CA LEU A 84 -0.45 -8.02 -4.93
C LEU A 84 -1.58 -8.79 -4.21
N SER A 85 -2.40 -8.12 -3.40
CA SER A 85 -3.54 -8.74 -2.71
C SER A 85 -4.60 -9.22 -3.69
N ARG A 86 -4.87 -8.48 -4.77
CA ARG A 86 -5.81 -8.92 -5.83
C ARG A 86 -5.29 -10.17 -6.53
N ALA A 87 -4.02 -10.20 -6.94
CA ALA A 87 -3.43 -11.37 -7.55
C ALA A 87 -3.50 -12.59 -6.61
N ASN A 88 -3.19 -12.40 -5.32
CA ASN A 88 -3.29 -13.46 -4.32
C ASN A 88 -4.73 -14.01 -4.22
N LYS A 89 -5.72 -13.13 -4.11
CA LYS A 89 -7.14 -13.53 -4.05
C LYS A 89 -7.55 -14.32 -5.29
N VAL A 90 -7.22 -13.82 -6.49
CA VAL A 90 -7.57 -14.51 -7.74
C VAL A 90 -6.94 -15.90 -7.80
N LEU A 91 -5.68 -16.05 -7.38
CA LEU A 91 -5.00 -17.35 -7.38
C LEU A 91 -5.62 -18.34 -6.38
N ARG A 92 -6.16 -17.84 -5.27
CA ARG A 92 -6.86 -18.69 -4.28
C ARG A 92 -8.26 -19.09 -4.70
N GLU A 93 -8.97 -18.22 -5.41
CA GLU A 93 -10.41 -18.39 -5.67
C GLU A 93 -10.71 -18.87 -7.09
N ASN A 94 -9.86 -18.56 -8.08
CA ASN A 94 -10.06 -18.94 -9.48
C ASN A 94 -9.09 -20.07 -9.90
N LYS A 95 -9.61 -21.30 -9.91
CA LYS A 95 -8.83 -22.51 -10.28
C LYS A 95 -8.28 -22.48 -11.69
N GLU A 96 -9.01 -21.95 -12.66
CA GLU A 96 -8.57 -21.87 -14.05
C GLU A 96 -7.38 -20.92 -14.17
N MET A 97 -7.50 -19.72 -13.60
CA MET A 97 -6.42 -18.74 -13.57
C MET A 97 -5.22 -19.29 -12.79
N SER A 98 -5.44 -19.88 -11.61
CA SER A 98 -4.38 -20.51 -10.82
C SER A 98 -3.60 -21.56 -11.63
N THR A 99 -4.29 -22.43 -12.37
CA THR A 99 -3.66 -23.45 -13.21
C THR A 99 -2.82 -22.81 -14.32
N LYS A 100 -3.37 -21.80 -15.01
CA LYS A 100 -2.67 -21.07 -16.06
C LYS A 100 -1.39 -20.41 -15.53
N ILE A 101 -1.48 -19.75 -14.38
CA ILE A 101 -0.34 -19.04 -13.76
C ILE A 101 0.69 -20.04 -13.23
N ALA A 102 0.27 -21.14 -12.61
CA ALA A 102 1.19 -22.19 -12.17
C ALA A 102 2.03 -22.75 -13.34
N ASN A 103 1.41 -22.99 -14.50
CA ASN A 103 2.11 -23.42 -15.72
C ASN A 103 3.12 -22.38 -16.23
N ILE A 104 2.84 -21.08 -16.06
CA ILE A 104 3.77 -20.01 -16.42
C ILE A 104 4.95 -19.99 -15.45
N LEU A 105 4.68 -20.03 -14.14
CA LEU A 105 5.70 -19.99 -13.10
C LEU A 105 6.62 -21.23 -13.13
N GLN A 106 6.08 -22.39 -13.47
CA GLN A 106 6.86 -23.63 -13.60
C GLN A 106 7.99 -23.50 -14.64
N LYS A 107 7.75 -22.78 -15.75
CA LYS A 107 8.77 -22.55 -16.80
C LYS A 107 9.99 -21.77 -16.31
N ILE A 108 9.83 -21.03 -15.22
CA ILE A 108 10.91 -20.24 -14.58
C ILE A 108 11.32 -20.82 -13.21
N GLY A 109 10.89 -22.05 -12.89
CA GLY A 109 11.25 -22.72 -11.64
C GLY A 109 10.65 -22.10 -10.37
N VAL A 110 9.54 -21.34 -10.50
CA VAL A 110 8.86 -20.70 -9.37
C VAL A 110 7.56 -21.44 -9.06
N GLN A 111 7.23 -21.54 -7.77
CA GLN A 111 5.96 -22.07 -7.28
C GLN A 111 5.33 -21.08 -6.31
N TYR A 112 4.00 -20.97 -6.33
CA TYR A 112 3.24 -20.14 -5.41
C TYR A 112 1.93 -20.82 -5.04
N ASN A 113 1.61 -20.85 -3.74
CA ASN A 113 0.47 -21.59 -3.20
C ASN A 113 -0.64 -20.69 -2.62
N GLY A 114 -0.49 -19.37 -2.71
CA GLY A 114 -1.50 -18.42 -2.23
C GLY A 114 -1.40 -18.07 -0.74
N GLY A 115 -0.27 -18.37 -0.09
CA GLY A 115 -0.06 -18.20 1.35
C GLY A 115 0.41 -16.82 1.78
N THR A 116 0.87 -15.97 0.86
CA THR A 116 1.48 -14.68 1.23
C THR A 116 0.43 -13.62 1.54
N GLU A 117 0.40 -13.18 2.79
CA GLU A 117 -0.33 -11.98 3.20
C GLU A 117 0.46 -10.72 2.84
N VAL A 118 -0.22 -9.70 2.32
CA VAL A 118 0.37 -8.41 1.93
C VAL A 118 -0.27 -7.29 2.73
N LYS A 119 0.53 -6.61 3.54
CA LYS A 119 0.09 -5.51 4.40
C LYS A 119 0.73 -4.20 3.98
N HIS A 120 -0.03 -3.12 4.08
CA HIS A 120 0.52 -1.77 4.02
C HIS A 120 1.19 -1.41 5.36
N LEU A 121 2.19 -0.52 5.34
CA LEU A 121 2.85 -0.05 6.57
C LEU A 121 1.85 0.50 7.59
N LEU A 122 0.85 1.27 7.15
CA LEU A 122 -0.22 1.76 8.03
C LEU A 122 -0.95 0.61 8.74
N GLN A 123 -1.28 -0.44 8.01
CA GLN A 123 -1.94 -1.61 8.57
C GLN A 123 -1.04 -2.33 9.59
N VAL A 124 0.25 -2.46 9.30
CA VAL A 124 1.21 -3.03 10.27
C VAL A 124 1.33 -2.17 11.52
N ILE A 125 1.32 -0.84 11.38
CA ILE A 125 1.35 0.09 12.52
C ILE A 125 0.10 -0.06 13.38
N VAL A 126 -1.09 -0.13 12.76
CA VAL A 126 -2.37 -0.15 13.46
C VAL A 126 -2.68 -1.53 14.05
N ASP A 127 -2.61 -2.59 13.23
CA ASP A 127 -3.06 -3.94 13.60
C ASP A 127 -1.96 -4.73 14.34
N ASP A 128 -0.72 -4.71 13.83
CA ASP A 128 0.34 -5.62 14.31
C ASP A 128 1.20 -4.98 15.42
N TYR A 129 1.49 -3.68 15.32
CA TYR A 129 2.32 -2.96 16.29
C TYR A 129 1.51 -2.29 17.39
N GLY A 130 0.43 -1.59 17.00
CA GLY A 130 -0.47 -0.84 17.87
C GLY A 130 -0.06 0.61 18.10
N LEU A 131 -1.03 1.52 17.99
CA LEU A 131 -0.81 2.97 18.16
C LEU A 131 -0.39 3.37 19.58
N GLY A 132 -0.75 2.59 20.61
CA GLY A 132 -0.34 2.84 21.99
C GLY A 132 1.19 2.78 22.14
N ARG A 133 1.81 1.72 21.60
CA ARG A 133 3.27 1.58 21.57
C ARG A 133 3.95 2.62 20.70
N LEU A 134 3.29 3.01 19.59
CA LEU A 134 3.84 4.04 18.70
C LEU A 134 3.98 5.38 19.44
N LYS A 135 2.98 5.77 20.24
CA LYS A 135 3.00 6.99 21.05
C LYS A 135 4.22 7.07 21.97
N GLU A 136 4.64 5.94 22.54
CA GLU A 136 5.82 5.86 23.43
C GLU A 136 7.14 6.15 22.69
N LEU A 137 7.19 5.95 21.37
CA LEU A 137 8.37 6.24 20.54
C LEU A 137 8.43 7.69 20.06
N VAL A 138 7.36 8.48 20.23
CA VAL A 138 7.29 9.86 19.72
C VAL A 138 8.18 10.77 20.57
N THR A 139 9.30 11.20 20.01
CA THR A 139 10.22 12.16 20.67
C THR A 139 9.88 13.62 20.38
N TYR A 140 9.35 13.89 19.19
CA TYR A 140 8.92 15.22 18.75
C TYR A 140 7.46 15.17 18.28
N PRO A 141 6.49 15.44 19.17
CA PRO A 141 5.09 15.47 18.81
C PRO A 141 4.80 16.53 17.76
N LEU A 142 3.92 16.23 16.81
CA LEU A 142 3.49 17.12 15.73
C LEU A 142 2.45 18.16 16.22
N LYS A 143 2.60 18.64 17.45
CA LYS A 143 1.64 19.54 18.10
C LYS A 143 1.50 20.85 17.33
N GLY A 144 0.25 21.27 17.18
CA GLY A 144 -0.10 22.51 16.48
C GLY A 144 -0.19 22.36 14.96
N LEU A 145 0.05 21.17 14.40
CA LEU A 145 -0.22 20.87 13.00
C LEU A 145 -1.60 20.25 12.83
N LYS A 146 -2.35 20.76 11.87
CA LYS A 146 -3.59 20.18 11.33
C LYS A 146 -3.25 19.41 10.06
N ILE A 147 -3.53 18.12 10.03
CA ILE A 147 -3.13 17.24 8.92
C ILE A 147 -4.37 16.65 8.25
N ALA A 148 -4.44 16.75 6.93
CA ALA A 148 -5.47 16.16 6.09
C ALA A 148 -5.13 14.70 5.76
N PRO A 149 -5.88 13.71 6.26
CA PRO A 149 -5.66 12.32 5.88
C PRO A 149 -6.07 12.07 4.43
N PHE A 150 -5.18 11.52 3.61
CA PHE A 150 -5.52 11.05 2.26
C PHE A 150 -5.19 9.56 2.13
N TYR A 151 -6.22 8.71 2.07
CA TYR A 151 -6.06 7.26 2.06
C TYR A 151 -5.64 6.71 0.70
N GLY A 152 -6.06 7.37 -0.38
CA GLY A 152 -6.04 6.79 -1.71
C GLY A 152 -7.01 5.60 -1.85
N CYS A 153 -7.29 5.22 -3.09
CA CYS A 153 -8.30 4.21 -3.39
C CYS A 153 -7.87 2.78 -2.98
N HIS A 154 -6.62 2.40 -3.27
CA HIS A 154 -6.16 1.02 -3.12
C HIS A 154 -5.82 0.59 -1.69
N LEU A 155 -5.77 1.52 -0.74
CA LEU A 155 -5.57 1.20 0.68
C LEU A 155 -6.87 0.70 1.34
N LEU A 156 -8.02 1.05 0.75
CA LEU A 156 -9.34 0.77 1.27
C LEU A 156 -10.16 -0.16 0.37
N ARG A 157 -9.91 -0.11 -0.95
CA ARG A 157 -10.76 -0.74 -1.97
C ARG A 157 -9.96 -1.58 -2.97
N PRO A 158 -10.47 -2.76 -3.38
CA PRO A 158 -11.72 -3.40 -2.94
C PRO A 158 -11.63 -3.93 -1.49
N ALA A 159 -12.68 -3.72 -0.69
CA ALA A 159 -12.67 -4.03 0.74
C ALA A 159 -12.55 -5.54 1.02
N ASP A 160 -13.09 -6.38 0.15
CA ASP A 160 -12.98 -7.85 0.22
C ASP A 160 -11.59 -8.39 -0.12
N VAL A 161 -10.75 -7.56 -0.75
CA VAL A 161 -9.36 -7.86 -1.12
C VAL A 161 -8.38 -7.34 -0.07
N VAL A 162 -8.45 -6.05 0.28
CA VAL A 162 -7.45 -5.39 1.12
C VAL A 162 -7.72 -5.61 2.62
N ARG A 163 -9.00 -5.67 3.01
CA ARG A 163 -9.46 -6.02 4.38
C ARG A 163 -8.70 -5.30 5.49
N PHE A 164 -8.66 -3.97 5.42
CA PHE A 164 -7.94 -3.15 6.39
C PHE A 164 -8.88 -2.24 7.20
N ASP A 165 -9.43 -1.19 6.58
CA ASP A 165 -10.30 -0.22 7.25
C ASP A 165 -11.64 -0.07 6.49
N ASP A 166 -12.60 0.66 7.05
CA ASP A 166 -13.88 0.94 6.42
C ASP A 166 -13.67 1.75 5.12
N PRO A 167 -14.17 1.29 3.96
CA PRO A 167 -13.91 1.96 2.68
C PRO A 167 -14.66 3.28 2.47
N TRP A 168 -15.62 3.60 3.33
CA TRP A 168 -16.50 4.76 3.25
C TRP A 168 -16.32 5.71 4.45
N ASN A 169 -15.88 5.17 5.59
CA ASN A 169 -15.60 5.95 6.78
C ASN A 169 -14.38 5.43 7.57
N PRO A 170 -13.19 5.44 6.96
CA PRO A 170 -11.98 4.97 7.62
C PRO A 170 -11.56 5.91 8.75
N ARG A 171 -10.72 5.43 9.67
CA ARG A 171 -10.14 6.23 10.77
C ARG A 171 -8.65 5.98 11.04
N SER A 172 -8.04 4.99 10.40
CA SER A 172 -6.66 4.58 10.68
C SER A 172 -5.61 5.69 10.48
N LEU A 173 -5.75 6.54 9.47
CA LEU A 173 -4.86 7.70 9.30
C LEU A 173 -5.14 8.78 10.34
N GLU A 174 -6.40 9.08 10.64
CA GLU A 174 -6.78 10.04 11.68
C GLU A 174 -6.25 9.62 13.06
N ASP A 175 -6.38 8.34 13.38
CA ASP A 175 -5.89 7.75 14.63
C ASP A 175 -4.35 7.76 14.68
N LEU A 176 -3.67 7.50 13.56
CA LEU A 176 -2.22 7.63 13.45
C LEU A 176 -1.76 9.09 13.63
N ILE A 177 -2.38 10.05 12.94
CA ILE A 177 -2.09 11.48 13.05
C ILE A 177 -2.23 11.92 14.53
N SER A 178 -3.33 11.53 15.17
CA SER A 178 -3.57 11.79 16.59
C SER A 178 -2.53 11.14 17.48
N ALA A 179 -2.07 9.93 17.15
CA ALA A 179 -1.01 9.23 17.88
C ALA A 179 0.36 9.93 17.77
N LEU A 180 0.62 10.63 16.67
CA LEU A 180 1.82 11.45 16.48
C LEU A 180 1.70 12.84 17.13
N GLY A 181 0.54 13.19 17.69
CA GLY A 181 0.29 14.43 18.42
C GLY A 181 -0.21 15.61 17.58
N ALA A 182 -0.56 15.37 16.31
CA ALA A 182 -1.20 16.34 15.43
C ALA A 182 -2.75 16.24 15.51
N GLU A 183 -3.42 17.21 14.91
CA GLU A 183 -4.89 17.25 14.79
C GLU A 183 -5.30 16.77 13.39
N PRO A 184 -5.99 15.62 13.24
CA PRO A 184 -6.52 15.22 11.95
C PRO A 184 -7.72 16.08 11.58
N ILE A 185 -7.73 16.62 10.36
CA ILE A 185 -8.90 17.33 9.83
C ILE A 185 -9.83 16.36 9.09
N TRP A 186 -11.13 16.57 9.23
CA TRP A 186 -12.11 15.84 8.45
C TRP A 186 -12.49 16.64 7.20
N PHE A 187 -12.44 15.98 6.05
CA PHE A 187 -12.89 16.50 4.76
C PHE A 187 -13.36 15.34 3.86
N LYS A 188 -14.13 15.60 2.81
CA LYS A 188 -14.69 14.55 1.95
C LYS A 188 -13.64 13.90 1.07
N GLY A 189 -12.68 14.69 0.57
CA GLY A 189 -11.57 14.27 -0.27
C GLY A 189 -10.68 13.16 0.29
N ARG A 190 -10.72 12.90 1.61
CA ARG A 190 -9.92 11.87 2.29
C ARG A 190 -10.03 10.47 1.69
N ILE A 191 -11.18 10.14 1.11
CA ILE A 191 -11.45 8.84 0.44
C ILE A 191 -11.66 8.96 -1.08
N GLU A 192 -11.46 10.14 -1.66
CA GLU A 192 -11.61 10.36 -3.09
C GLU A 192 -10.41 9.87 -3.91
N CYS A 193 -10.56 9.85 -5.23
CA CYS A 193 -9.49 9.48 -6.14
C CYS A 193 -8.62 10.71 -6.46
N CYS A 194 -7.30 10.58 -6.34
CA CYS A 194 -6.35 11.63 -6.76
C CYS A 194 -6.26 11.79 -8.29
N GLY A 195 -6.91 10.93 -9.08
CA GLY A 195 -6.88 10.99 -10.54
C GLY A 195 -5.66 10.32 -11.19
N PHE A 196 -4.71 9.79 -10.42
CA PHE A 196 -3.48 9.17 -10.95
C PHE A 196 -3.68 8.19 -12.12
N PRO A 197 -4.65 7.23 -12.09
CA PRO A 197 -4.84 6.30 -13.20
C PRO A 197 -5.19 6.97 -14.54
N LEU A 198 -5.75 8.18 -14.50
CA LEU A 198 -6.14 8.93 -15.70
C LEU A 198 -5.02 9.84 -16.22
N LEU A 199 -3.92 10.01 -15.49
CA LEU A 199 -2.92 11.05 -15.76
C LEU A 199 -2.39 11.00 -17.20
N PHE A 200 -2.10 9.80 -17.72
CA PHE A 200 -1.53 9.62 -19.05
C PHE A 200 -2.53 9.74 -20.20
N ILE A 201 -3.84 9.74 -19.92
CA ILE A 201 -4.90 9.75 -20.94
C ILE A 201 -5.67 11.08 -20.91
N LYS A 202 -5.92 11.62 -19.71
CA LYS A 202 -6.68 12.85 -19.47
C LYS A 202 -6.01 13.68 -18.38
N GLU A 203 -4.80 14.15 -18.67
CA GLU A 203 -3.97 14.92 -17.74
C GLU A 203 -4.73 16.09 -17.09
N SER A 204 -5.46 16.88 -17.87
CA SER A 204 -6.22 18.02 -17.34
C SER A 204 -7.33 17.62 -16.37
N THR A 205 -7.95 16.45 -16.57
CA THR A 205 -8.94 15.90 -15.63
C THR A 205 -8.25 15.38 -14.38
N ALA A 206 -7.16 14.62 -14.51
CA ALA A 206 -6.41 14.08 -13.39
C ALA A 206 -5.89 15.21 -12.47
N ASN A 207 -5.31 16.25 -13.04
CA ASN A 207 -4.80 17.40 -12.29
C ASN A 207 -5.94 18.18 -11.59
N LYS A 208 -7.12 18.31 -12.22
CA LYS A 208 -8.29 18.91 -11.57
C LYS A 208 -8.75 18.09 -10.36
N MET A 209 -8.80 16.76 -10.49
CA MET A 209 -9.17 15.88 -9.37
C MET A 209 -8.20 16.01 -8.20
N ALA A 210 -6.89 15.94 -8.47
CA ALA A 210 -5.87 16.14 -7.45
C ALA A 210 -5.98 17.54 -6.80
N GLY A 211 -6.16 18.57 -7.62
CA GLY A 211 -6.31 19.95 -7.17
C GLY A 211 -7.52 20.15 -6.26
N SER A 212 -8.68 19.58 -6.58
CA SER A 212 -9.89 19.70 -5.76
C SER A 212 -9.75 19.06 -4.39
N VAL A 213 -9.06 17.90 -4.29
CA VAL A 213 -8.78 17.26 -2.99
C VAL A 213 -7.87 18.14 -2.13
N LEU A 214 -6.85 18.74 -2.73
CA LEU A 214 -5.93 19.65 -2.04
C LEU A 214 -6.62 20.96 -1.63
N GLU A 215 -7.45 21.53 -2.50
CA GLU A 215 -8.22 22.74 -2.23
C GLU A 215 -9.17 22.53 -1.04
N GLU A 216 -9.91 21.41 -1.01
CA GLU A 216 -10.79 21.07 0.13
C GLU A 216 -10.00 20.91 1.44
N ALA A 217 -8.81 20.30 1.39
CA ALA A 217 -7.93 20.17 2.56
C ALA A 217 -7.46 21.54 3.08
N VAL A 218 -7.04 22.44 2.18
CA VAL A 218 -6.61 23.80 2.51
C VAL A 218 -7.77 24.63 3.06
N GLU A 219 -8.95 24.56 2.45
CA GLU A 219 -10.18 25.20 2.95
C GLU A 219 -10.60 24.65 4.33
N GLY A 220 -10.35 23.36 4.57
CA GLY A 220 -10.49 22.71 5.87
C GLY A 220 -9.45 23.14 6.91
N GLY A 221 -8.48 23.97 6.54
CA GLY A 221 -7.43 24.49 7.42
C GLY A 221 -6.30 23.51 7.68
N ALA A 222 -6.02 22.60 6.74
CA ALA A 222 -4.83 21.74 6.80
C ALA A 222 -3.54 22.56 6.66
N ASP A 223 -2.56 22.25 7.50
CA ASP A 223 -1.17 22.67 7.35
C ASP A 223 -0.39 21.69 6.46
N LEU A 224 -0.86 20.42 6.37
CA LEU A 224 -0.25 19.32 5.62
C LEU A 224 -1.31 18.39 5.01
#